data_AF-A0A1E3TLQ8-F1
#
_entry.id   AF-A0A1E3TLQ8-F1
#
_cell.length_a   1.000
_cell.length_b   1.000
_cell.length_c   1.000
_cell.angle_alpha   90.00
_cell.angle_beta   90.00
_cell.angle_gamma   90.00
#
_symmetry.space_group_name_H-M   'P 1'
#
loop_
_entity.id
_entity.type
_entity.pdbx_description
1 polymer ?
#
loop_
_entity_poly.entity_id
_entity_poly.type
_entity_poly.pdbx_seq_one_letter_code
_entity_poly.pdbx_strand_id
1 'polypeptide(L)'
;MSKAAITAAFAAPLVAGAAVYSTTFGNIRHSDYELTSEALVMIPAENQEWLDVTNTLYLQPHGFDGTPTWLQVPETYNLDASVRDASNILIDAVQSRWDAGEFSVDDPLYIFGYSQAAVVGGMVQDDLYDYGIPSDALHFILVGDSASAHGGFLNEFIDWLPEWMREPMIAYIQLNHAGSVLGEVTPNNFYPTDVYTLTGDGWANWDDGANMGGLFTEHLAYLGLTPEEVDSATPLMDGLTTYWTIDSAEVDLWSALWNGFLIGISPFFQF
;
A
#
# COMPACT_ATOMS: atom_id res chain seq x y z
N MET A 1 -10.78 -10.70 -26.71
CA MET A 1 -9.55 -10.86 -25.89
C MET A 1 -9.37 -12.35 -25.59
N SER A 2 -8.17 -12.89 -25.76
CA SER A 2 -7.94 -14.33 -25.58
C SER A 2 -7.95 -14.66 -24.07
N LYS A 3 -8.43 -15.85 -23.72
CA LYS A 3 -8.53 -16.36 -22.33
C LYS A 3 -7.22 -16.30 -21.53
N ALA A 4 -6.08 -16.09 -22.21
CA ALA A 4 -4.75 -15.97 -21.61
C ALA A 4 -4.50 -14.61 -20.93
N ALA A 5 -5.19 -13.53 -21.33
CA ALA A 5 -5.00 -12.21 -20.73
C ALA A 5 -5.58 -12.10 -19.30
N ILE A 6 -6.63 -12.89 -19.00
CA ILE A 6 -7.31 -12.89 -17.70
C ILE A 6 -6.51 -13.67 -16.65
N THR A 7 -5.77 -14.70 -17.05
CA THR A 7 -4.94 -15.52 -16.15
C THR A 7 -3.74 -14.74 -15.60
N ALA A 8 -3.26 -13.72 -16.31
CA ALA A 8 -2.15 -12.88 -15.86
C ALA A 8 -2.58 -11.84 -14.82
N ALA A 9 -3.83 -11.37 -14.83
CA ALA A 9 -4.30 -10.30 -13.95
C ALA A 9 -4.41 -10.70 -12.47
N PHE A 10 -4.58 -11.99 -12.15
CA PHE A 10 -4.68 -12.48 -10.77
C PHE A 10 -3.42 -13.15 -10.23
N ALA A 11 -2.40 -13.31 -11.07
CA ALA A 11 -1.05 -13.46 -10.56
C ALA A 11 -0.61 -12.04 -10.23
N ALA A 12 -0.52 -11.73 -8.93
CA ALA A 12 0.16 -10.53 -8.45
C ALA A 12 1.39 -10.23 -9.32
N PRO A 13 1.80 -8.96 -9.49
CA PRO A 13 3.20 -8.72 -9.76
C PRO A 13 3.96 -9.26 -8.53
N LEU A 14 4.25 -10.57 -8.54
CA LEU A 14 5.40 -11.13 -7.88
C LEU A 14 6.53 -10.25 -8.38
N VAL A 15 6.99 -9.35 -7.50
CA VAL A 15 8.31 -8.79 -7.62
C VAL A 15 9.22 -9.99 -7.79
N ALA A 16 9.64 -10.22 -9.03
CA ALA A 16 10.62 -11.22 -9.39
C ALA A 16 11.94 -10.74 -8.78
N GLY A 17 12.13 -11.02 -7.49
CA GLY A 17 13.20 -10.37 -6.74
C GLY A 17 13.29 -10.65 -5.24
N ALA A 18 12.66 -11.69 -4.69
CA ALA A 18 13.10 -12.21 -3.39
C ALA A 18 12.79 -13.69 -3.28
N ALA A 19 13.85 -14.49 -3.24
CA ALA A 19 13.78 -15.89 -2.89
C ALA A 19 13.13 -16.04 -1.51
N VAL A 20 12.30 -17.07 -1.38
CA VAL A 20 11.79 -17.64 -0.13
C VAL A 20 12.90 -17.65 0.92
N TYR A 21 12.80 -16.77 1.91
CA TYR A 21 13.47 -16.94 3.19
C TYR A 21 12.43 -16.77 4.30
N SER A 22 11.90 -17.89 4.75
CA SER A 22 11.33 -17.98 6.08
C SER A 22 12.48 -17.82 7.07
N THR A 23 12.59 -16.65 7.69
CA THR A 23 13.42 -16.45 8.88
C THR A 23 12.51 -16.11 10.05
N THR A 24 12.77 -16.81 11.16
CA THR A 24 12.13 -16.70 12.46
C THR A 24 11.94 -15.25 12.90
N PHE A 25 10.75 -14.93 13.43
CA PHE A 25 10.44 -13.68 14.13
C PHE A 25 11.57 -13.29 15.09
N GLY A 26 12.20 -12.14 14.83
CA GLY A 26 13.37 -11.69 15.58
C GLY A 26 13.26 -10.20 15.90
N ASN A 27 12.84 -9.93 17.13
CA ASN A 27 13.05 -8.72 17.94
C ASN A 27 13.19 -7.38 17.20
N ILE A 28 12.14 -6.56 17.31
CA ILE A 28 12.19 -5.11 17.12
C ILE A 28 13.36 -4.57 17.98
N ARG A 29 14.43 -4.09 17.33
CA ARG A 29 15.51 -3.38 18.02
C ARG A 29 15.11 -1.92 18.12
N HIS A 30 14.54 -1.56 19.27
CA HIS A 30 14.34 -0.17 19.66
C HIS A 30 15.73 0.42 19.99
N SER A 31 16.24 1.31 19.13
CA SER A 31 17.33 2.20 19.51
C SER A 31 16.70 3.45 20.11
N ASP A 32 16.90 3.66 21.42
CA ASP A 32 16.41 4.83 22.14
C ASP A 32 16.77 6.13 21.39
N TYR A 33 15.78 6.76 20.76
CA TYR A 33 15.87 8.10 20.20
C TYR A 33 14.78 8.98 20.79
N GLU A 34 15.11 10.25 21.00
CA GLU A 34 14.22 11.28 21.55
C GLU A 34 12.93 11.41 20.73
N LEU A 35 11.86 11.92 21.39
CA LEU A 35 10.52 12.22 20.89
C LEU A 35 10.51 12.89 19.51
N THR A 36 10.59 12.09 18.45
CA THR A 36 10.37 12.49 17.05
C THR A 36 9.23 11.66 16.51
N SER A 37 8.43 12.23 15.61
CA SER A 37 7.34 11.53 14.95
C SER A 37 7.76 10.13 14.48
N GLU A 38 6.91 9.13 14.74
CA GLU A 38 7.20 7.73 14.38
C GLU A 38 6.48 7.35 13.09
N ALA A 39 7.12 6.50 12.28
CA ALA A 39 6.47 5.89 11.11
C ALA A 39 6.73 4.38 11.03
N LEU A 40 5.69 3.64 10.66
CA LEU A 40 5.73 2.22 10.28
C LEU A 40 5.60 2.10 8.76
N VAL A 41 6.66 1.65 8.11
CA VAL A 41 6.68 1.35 6.68
C VAL A 41 6.54 -0.15 6.48
N MET A 42 5.37 -0.58 6.02
CA MET A 42 5.11 -1.98 5.72
C MET A 42 5.92 -2.44 4.50
N ILE A 43 6.78 -3.44 4.69
CA ILE A 43 7.67 -3.93 3.63
C ILE A 43 7.81 -5.47 3.70
N PRO A 44 7.86 -6.18 2.56
CA PRO A 44 8.03 -7.64 2.55
C PRO A 44 9.44 -8.10 2.95
N ALA A 45 10.45 -7.24 2.75
CA ALA A 45 11.85 -7.51 3.09
C ALA A 45 12.57 -6.21 3.46
N GLU A 46 13.53 -6.28 4.39
CA GLU A 46 14.30 -5.10 4.82
C GLU A 46 15.04 -4.45 3.63
N ASN A 47 14.78 -3.16 3.40
CA ASN A 47 15.41 -2.37 2.34
C ASN A 47 15.49 -0.89 2.76
N GLN A 48 16.71 -0.43 3.08
CA GLN A 48 16.96 0.96 3.50
C GLN A 48 16.62 1.98 2.39
N GLU A 49 16.94 1.67 1.13
CA GLU A 49 16.69 2.62 0.04
C GLU A 49 15.18 2.84 -0.17
N TRP A 50 14.39 1.76 -0.03
CA TRP A 50 12.93 1.87 -0.03
C TRP A 50 12.43 2.76 1.10
N LEU A 51 12.97 2.58 2.31
CA LEU A 51 12.60 3.38 3.48
C LEU A 51 12.92 4.87 3.28
N ASP A 52 14.12 5.17 2.76
CA ASP A 52 14.58 6.55 2.52
C ASP A 52 13.75 7.25 1.44
N VAL A 53 13.42 6.53 0.37
CA VAL A 53 12.57 7.03 -0.72
C VAL A 53 11.14 7.24 -0.25
N THR A 54 10.55 6.30 0.47
CA THR A 54 9.22 6.45 1.09
C THR A 54 9.18 7.68 1.99
N ASN A 55 10.21 7.89 2.80
CA ASN A 55 10.32 9.06 3.66
C ASN A 55 10.28 10.35 2.86
N THR A 56 11.12 10.42 1.83
CA THR A 56 11.30 11.62 1.01
C THR A 56 10.05 11.94 0.18
N LEU A 57 9.47 10.94 -0.47
CA LEU A 57 8.38 11.13 -1.42
C LEU A 57 7.01 11.26 -0.75
N TYR A 58 6.79 10.57 0.38
CA TYR A 58 5.43 10.38 0.89
C TYR A 58 5.28 10.77 2.36
N LEU A 59 6.27 10.56 3.23
CA LEU A 59 6.13 10.93 4.65
C LEU A 59 6.40 12.43 4.89
N GLN A 60 7.57 12.93 4.48
CA GLN A 60 7.98 14.31 4.73
C GLN A 60 7.02 15.37 4.17
N PRO A 61 6.43 15.20 2.96
CA PRO A 61 5.44 16.15 2.45
C PRO A 61 4.22 16.32 3.36
N HIS A 62 3.90 15.31 4.18
CA HIS A 62 2.80 15.34 5.14
C HIS A 62 3.21 15.77 6.55
N GLY A 63 4.44 16.28 6.71
CA GLY A 63 4.92 16.85 7.97
C GLY A 63 5.60 15.87 8.92
N PHE A 64 5.81 14.62 8.49
CA PHE A 64 6.67 13.69 9.20
C PHE A 64 8.13 14.18 9.19
N ASP A 65 8.74 14.27 10.37
CA ASP A 65 10.09 14.80 10.55
C ASP A 65 11.03 13.86 11.33
N GLY A 66 10.54 12.68 11.70
CA GLY A 66 11.30 11.68 12.43
C GLY A 66 12.04 10.65 11.55
N THR A 67 12.33 9.50 12.15
CA THR A 67 13.02 8.39 11.47
C THR A 67 12.02 7.26 11.24
N PRO A 68 11.73 6.90 9.98
CA PRO A 68 10.79 5.83 9.70
C PRO A 68 11.42 4.47 10.05
N THR A 69 10.58 3.51 10.43
CA THR A 69 10.99 2.15 10.78
C THR A 69 10.23 1.14 9.93
N TRP A 70 10.85 -0.01 9.69
CA TRP A 70 10.19 -1.11 8.97
C TRP A 70 9.18 -1.82 9.87
N LEU A 71 8.05 -2.18 9.26
CA LEU A 71 7.19 -3.25 9.72
C LEU A 71 7.23 -4.38 8.70
N GLN A 72 7.91 -5.47 9.02
CA GLN A 72 7.96 -6.59 8.10
C GLN A 72 6.61 -7.32 8.07
N VAL A 73 5.99 -7.35 6.90
CA VAL A 73 4.71 -8.04 6.65
C VAL A 73 4.90 -9.14 5.61
N PRO A 74 4.19 -10.29 5.71
CA PRO A 74 4.35 -11.37 4.74
C PRO A 74 3.72 -10.99 3.40
N GLU A 75 4.40 -11.36 2.30
CA GLU A 75 3.82 -11.43 0.96
C GLU A 75 3.91 -12.87 0.43
N THR A 76 2.77 -13.55 0.34
CA THR A 76 2.71 -14.96 -0.08
C THR A 76 1.85 -15.17 -1.32
N TYR A 77 1.96 -16.33 -1.96
CA TYR A 77 1.09 -16.71 -3.08
C TYR A 77 -0.38 -16.88 -2.69
N ASN A 78 -0.68 -16.95 -1.39
CA ASN A 78 -2.02 -16.97 -0.85
C ASN A 78 -2.32 -15.56 -0.30
N LEU A 79 -3.00 -14.75 -1.11
CA LEU A 79 -3.29 -13.35 -0.78
C LEU A 79 -4.16 -13.25 0.47
N ASP A 80 -5.16 -14.13 0.64
CA ASP A 80 -6.02 -14.16 1.82
C ASP A 80 -5.22 -14.32 3.12
N ALA A 81 -4.26 -15.25 3.12
CA ALA A 81 -3.38 -15.47 4.26
C ALA A 81 -2.40 -14.30 4.46
N SER A 82 -1.87 -13.77 3.36
CA SER A 82 -0.93 -12.64 3.34
C SER A 82 -1.52 -11.42 4.02
N VAL A 83 -2.72 -11.01 3.57
CA VAL A 83 -3.42 -9.83 4.07
C VAL A 83 -3.86 -10.04 5.51
N ARG A 84 -4.45 -11.19 5.84
CA ARG A 84 -4.84 -11.50 7.23
C ARG A 84 -3.65 -11.41 8.18
N ASP A 85 -2.53 -12.03 7.83
CA ASP A 85 -1.37 -12.08 8.70
C ASP A 85 -0.71 -10.68 8.82
N ALA A 86 -0.66 -9.91 7.73
CA ALA A 86 -0.21 -8.51 7.73
C ALA A 86 -1.12 -7.59 8.58
N SER A 87 -2.44 -7.73 8.48
CA SER A 87 -3.40 -6.98 9.30
C SER A 87 -3.18 -7.24 10.79
N ASN A 88 -3.04 -8.51 11.19
CA ASN A 88 -2.76 -8.84 12.59
C ASN A 88 -1.44 -8.23 13.08
N ILE A 89 -0.38 -8.30 12.25
CA ILE A 89 0.93 -7.71 12.58
C ILE A 89 0.82 -6.19 12.77
N LEU A 90 0.11 -5.50 11.88
CA LEU A 90 -0.07 -4.04 11.97
C LEU A 90 -0.90 -3.66 13.19
N ILE A 91 -2.02 -4.35 13.43
CA ILE A 91 -2.88 -4.11 14.60
C ILE A 91 -2.08 -4.31 15.89
N ASP A 92 -1.38 -5.43 16.04
CA ASP A 92 -0.58 -5.73 17.23
C ASP A 92 0.52 -4.68 17.44
N ALA A 93 1.20 -4.25 16.38
CA ALA A 93 2.24 -3.24 16.45
C ALA A 93 1.69 -1.89 16.92
N VAL A 94 0.60 -1.41 16.32
CA VAL A 94 -0.01 -0.12 16.66
C VAL A 94 -0.57 -0.14 18.08
N GLN A 95 -1.33 -1.17 18.45
CA GLN A 95 -1.91 -1.29 19.79
C GLN A 95 -0.82 -1.37 20.87
N SER A 96 0.26 -2.13 20.65
CA SER A 96 1.37 -2.22 21.60
C SER A 96 2.05 -0.87 21.81
N ARG A 97 2.26 -0.09 20.75
CA ARG A 97 2.88 1.25 20.84
C ARG A 97 1.96 2.27 21.51
N TRP A 98 0.66 2.19 21.23
CA TRP A 98 -0.35 3.02 21.88
C TRP A 98 -0.40 2.78 23.39
N ASP A 99 -0.47 1.51 23.79
CA ASP A 99 -0.50 1.12 25.21
C ASP A 99 0.78 1.48 25.96
N ALA A 100 1.91 1.53 25.25
CA ALA A 100 3.20 1.97 25.78
C ALA A 100 3.34 3.51 25.84
N GLY A 101 2.44 4.25 25.19
CA GLY A 101 2.48 5.71 25.10
C GLY A 101 3.57 6.25 24.18
N GLU A 102 3.92 5.49 23.13
CA GLU A 102 4.97 5.84 22.17
C GLU A 102 4.51 6.91 21.16
N PHE A 103 3.20 7.08 20.96
CA PHE A 103 2.62 8.13 20.12
C PHE A 103 1.35 8.70 20.75
N SER A 104 0.87 9.84 20.24
CA SER A 104 -0.30 10.54 20.78
C SER A 104 -0.99 11.41 19.73
N VAL A 105 -2.05 12.13 20.11
CA VAL A 105 -2.73 13.09 19.23
C VAL A 105 -1.88 14.30 18.86
N ASP A 106 -0.90 14.64 19.71
CA ASP A 106 0.04 15.76 19.47
C ASP A 106 1.29 15.30 18.72
N ASP A 107 1.49 13.98 18.60
CA ASP A 107 2.62 13.32 17.94
C ASP A 107 2.15 12.00 17.32
N PRO A 108 1.44 12.07 16.16
CA PRO A 108 0.77 10.93 15.58
C PRO A 108 1.75 9.91 14.99
N LEU A 109 1.35 8.64 15.01
CA LEU A 109 2.05 7.57 14.31
C LEU A 109 1.66 7.55 12.84
N TYR A 110 2.64 7.68 11.95
CA TYR A 110 2.44 7.54 10.51
C TYR A 110 2.52 6.07 10.09
N ILE A 111 1.63 5.65 9.20
CA ILE A 111 1.56 4.27 8.71
C ILE A 111 1.59 4.31 7.19
N PHE A 112 2.65 3.76 6.59
CA PHE A 112 2.81 3.70 5.15
C PHE A 112 2.53 2.29 4.61
N GLY A 113 1.70 2.22 3.57
CA GLY A 113 1.42 1.00 2.81
C GLY A 113 1.54 1.23 1.31
N TYR A 114 2.15 0.27 0.61
CA TYR A 114 2.24 0.24 -0.84
C TYR A 114 1.57 -1.02 -1.40
N SER A 115 0.77 -0.88 -2.46
CA SER A 115 0.10 -1.99 -3.14
C SER A 115 -0.73 -2.85 -2.16
N GLN A 116 -0.40 -4.14 -1.94
CA GLN A 116 -1.08 -4.99 -0.96
C GLN A 116 -1.08 -4.40 0.46
N ALA A 117 0.02 -3.77 0.88
CA ALA A 117 0.11 -3.16 2.20
C ALA A 117 -0.77 -1.90 2.33
N ALA A 118 -1.09 -1.23 1.21
CA ALA A 118 -2.05 -0.14 1.21
C ALA A 118 -3.47 -0.65 1.55
N VAL A 119 -3.86 -1.78 0.97
CA VAL A 119 -5.13 -2.47 1.29
C VAL A 119 -5.18 -2.87 2.77
N VAL A 120 -4.09 -3.45 3.29
CA VAL A 120 -3.97 -3.78 4.72
C VAL A 120 -4.17 -2.54 5.59
N GLY A 121 -3.51 -1.42 5.22
CA GLY A 121 -3.64 -0.14 5.92
C GLY A 121 -5.09 0.36 5.98
N GLY A 122 -5.86 0.22 4.89
CA GLY A 122 -7.28 0.55 4.87
C GLY A 122 -8.15 -0.39 5.71
N MET A 123 -7.90 -1.70 5.62
CA MET A 123 -8.71 -2.72 6.30
C MET A 123 -8.63 -2.63 7.83
N VAL A 124 -7.48 -2.28 8.40
CA VAL A 124 -7.29 -2.27 9.87
C VAL A 124 -7.86 -1.04 10.56
N GLN A 125 -8.31 -0.03 9.81
CA GLN A 125 -8.72 1.25 10.40
C GLN A 125 -9.92 1.10 11.35
N ASP A 126 -10.92 0.29 10.99
CA ASP A 126 -12.09 0.06 11.85
C ASP A 126 -11.68 -0.64 13.16
N ASP A 127 -10.82 -1.66 13.08
CA ASP A 127 -10.32 -2.39 14.25
C ASP A 127 -9.52 -1.49 15.22
N LEU A 128 -8.69 -0.58 14.69
CA LEU A 128 -7.92 0.37 15.50
C LEU A 128 -8.83 1.45 16.12
N TYR A 129 -9.88 1.85 15.40
CA TYR A 129 -10.86 2.82 15.88
C TYR A 129 -11.71 2.21 17.01
N ASP A 130 -12.18 0.99 16.82
CA ASP A 130 -12.92 0.23 17.83
C ASP A 130 -12.07 -0.12 19.06
N TYR A 131 -10.75 -0.27 18.90
CA TYR A 131 -9.82 -0.38 20.03
C TYR A 131 -9.78 0.90 20.88
N GLY A 132 -10.15 2.05 20.30
CA GLY A 132 -10.23 3.35 20.98
C GLY A 132 -9.04 4.27 20.74
N ILE A 133 -8.25 4.05 19.69
CA ILE A 133 -7.18 4.97 19.30
C ILE A 133 -7.82 6.20 18.63
N PRO A 134 -7.62 7.42 19.16
CA PRO A 134 -8.19 8.64 18.58
C PRO A 134 -7.79 8.85 17.13
N SER A 135 -8.69 9.38 16.31
CA SER A 135 -8.47 9.61 14.88
C SER A 135 -7.23 10.46 14.58
N ASP A 136 -6.91 11.43 15.44
CA ASP A 136 -5.76 12.32 15.32
C ASP A 136 -4.44 11.72 15.80
N ALA A 137 -4.45 10.50 16.37
CA ALA A 137 -3.24 9.82 16.81
C ALA A 137 -2.58 8.96 15.71
N LEU A 138 -3.26 8.70 14.59
CA LEU A 138 -2.72 7.94 13.46
C LEU A 138 -2.87 8.73 12.16
N HIS A 139 -1.94 8.52 11.24
CA HIS A 139 -1.99 9.08 9.89
C HIS A 139 -1.57 8.01 8.88
N PHE A 140 -2.48 7.62 7.99
CA PHE A 140 -2.20 6.60 6.97
C PHE A 140 -1.76 7.24 5.64
N ILE A 141 -0.74 6.67 5.00
CA ILE A 141 -0.30 7.04 3.66
C ILE A 141 -0.27 5.77 2.80
N LEU A 142 -1.18 5.70 1.85
CA LEU A 142 -1.51 4.50 1.07
C LEU A 142 -1.21 4.77 -0.41
N VAL A 143 -0.26 4.03 -0.98
CA VAL A 143 0.23 4.28 -2.36
C VAL A 143 -0.11 3.09 -3.24
N GLY A 144 -0.75 3.34 -4.40
CA GLY A 144 -1.21 2.27 -5.28
C GLY A 144 -2.29 1.40 -4.63
N ASP A 145 -3.21 2.02 -3.89
CA ASP A 145 -4.26 1.31 -3.15
C ASP A 145 -5.34 0.72 -4.07
N SER A 146 -5.33 -0.61 -4.22
CA SER A 146 -6.34 -1.31 -5.02
C SER A 146 -7.75 -1.34 -4.41
N ALA A 147 -7.90 -0.94 -3.16
CA ALA A 147 -9.18 -0.74 -2.47
C ALA A 147 -9.61 0.74 -2.45
N SER A 148 -8.94 1.63 -3.20
CA SER A 148 -9.32 3.04 -3.30
C SER A 148 -10.81 3.20 -3.65
N ALA A 149 -11.52 4.09 -2.96
CA ALA A 149 -12.92 4.42 -3.22
C ALA A 149 -13.12 5.20 -4.54
N HIS A 150 -12.03 5.67 -5.16
CA HIS A 150 -12.03 6.43 -6.40
C HIS A 150 -11.27 5.69 -7.52
N GLY A 151 -11.73 4.48 -7.87
CA GLY A 151 -11.17 3.71 -8.98
C GLY A 151 -10.55 2.36 -8.60
N GLY A 152 -10.62 1.92 -7.36
CA GLY A 152 -9.94 0.70 -6.92
C GLY A 152 -10.42 -0.56 -7.65
N PHE A 153 -9.48 -1.36 -8.19
CA PHE A 153 -9.79 -2.63 -8.85
C PHE A 153 -10.63 -3.55 -7.98
N LEU A 154 -10.33 -3.64 -6.68
CA LEU A 154 -10.97 -4.58 -5.77
C LEU A 154 -12.47 -4.34 -5.61
N ASN A 155 -12.92 -3.09 -5.75
CA ASN A 155 -14.32 -2.71 -5.61
C ASN A 155 -15.05 -2.45 -6.94
N GLU A 156 -14.33 -2.18 -8.04
CA GLU A 156 -14.97 -1.91 -9.35
C GLU A 156 -14.98 -3.10 -10.32
N PHE A 157 -13.98 -3.98 -10.28
CA PHE A 157 -13.76 -4.98 -11.33
C PHE A 157 -14.95 -5.92 -11.55
N ILE A 158 -15.54 -6.43 -10.47
CA ILE A 158 -16.66 -7.38 -10.55
C ILE A 158 -17.90 -6.71 -11.13
N ASP A 159 -18.18 -5.46 -10.75
CA ASP A 159 -19.34 -4.73 -11.23
C ASP A 159 -19.21 -4.32 -12.69
N TRP A 160 -17.98 -4.08 -13.16
CA TRP A 160 -17.68 -3.86 -14.57
C TRP A 160 -17.98 -5.08 -15.46
N LEU A 161 -17.88 -6.30 -14.92
CA LEU A 161 -18.13 -7.50 -15.71
C LEU A 161 -19.62 -7.64 -16.08
N PRO A 162 -19.94 -8.13 -17.29
CA PRO A 162 -21.27 -8.62 -17.63
C PRO A 162 -21.81 -9.58 -16.56
N GLU A 163 -23.09 -9.42 -16.22
CA GLU A 163 -23.77 -10.16 -15.14
C GLU A 163 -23.49 -11.67 -15.15
N TRP A 164 -23.50 -12.29 -16.33
CA TRP A 164 -23.27 -13.73 -16.48
C TRP A 164 -21.83 -14.18 -16.15
N MET A 165 -20.87 -13.26 -16.03
CA MET A 165 -19.47 -13.51 -15.66
C MET A 165 -19.16 -13.23 -14.19
N ARG A 166 -20.01 -12.49 -13.46
CA ARG A 166 -19.72 -12.04 -12.09
C ARG A 166 -19.51 -13.22 -11.14
N GLU A 167 -20.53 -14.06 -10.96
CA GLU A 167 -20.44 -15.25 -10.10
C GLU A 167 -19.31 -16.23 -10.49
N PRO A 168 -19.13 -16.59 -11.79
CA PRO A 168 -17.98 -17.38 -12.20
C PRO A 168 -16.63 -16.75 -11.87
N MET A 169 -16.52 -15.41 -11.98
CA MET A 169 -15.29 -14.70 -11.67
C MET A 169 -15.01 -14.65 -10.17
N ILE A 170 -16.03 -14.36 -9.35
CA ILE A 170 -15.92 -14.40 -7.88
C ILE A 170 -15.43 -15.78 -7.44
N ALA A 171 -16.05 -16.85 -7.96
CA ALA A 171 -15.63 -18.23 -7.65
C ALA A 171 -14.18 -18.50 -8.10
N TYR A 172 -13.75 -17.96 -9.23
CA TYR A 172 -12.37 -18.07 -9.69
C TYR A 172 -11.40 -17.36 -8.74
N ILE A 173 -11.68 -16.13 -8.33
CA ILE A 173 -10.84 -15.35 -7.41
C ILE A 173 -10.71 -16.06 -6.06
N GLN A 174 -11.82 -16.57 -5.51
CA GLN A 174 -11.83 -17.34 -4.27
C GLN A 174 -10.99 -18.62 -4.37
N LEU A 175 -11.07 -19.33 -5.49
CA LEU A 175 -10.25 -20.53 -5.73
C LEU A 175 -8.75 -20.21 -5.86
N ASN A 176 -8.39 -18.96 -6.17
CA ASN A 176 -7.00 -18.50 -6.24
C ASN A 176 -6.56 -17.74 -4.98
N HIS A 177 -7.28 -17.91 -3.86
CA HIS A 177 -6.90 -17.36 -2.55
C HIS A 177 -6.79 -15.83 -2.50
N ALA A 178 -7.68 -15.13 -3.21
CA ALA A 178 -7.78 -13.68 -3.21
C ALA A 178 -9.22 -13.21 -2.91
N GLY A 179 -10.01 -14.08 -2.29
CA GLY A 179 -11.42 -13.82 -2.05
C GLY A 179 -11.67 -12.87 -0.87
N SER A 180 -10.75 -12.79 0.08
CA SER A 180 -10.96 -12.00 1.32
C SER A 180 -10.83 -10.50 1.12
N VAL A 181 -10.23 -10.06 0.02
CA VAL A 181 -10.03 -8.64 -0.31
C VAL A 181 -10.98 -8.15 -1.41
N LEU A 182 -11.81 -9.04 -1.96
CA LEU A 182 -12.69 -8.70 -3.06
C LEU A 182 -13.87 -7.87 -2.54
N GLY A 183 -14.06 -6.69 -3.12
CA GLY A 183 -15.08 -5.72 -2.70
C GLY A 183 -14.63 -4.79 -1.57
N GLU A 184 -13.37 -4.89 -1.12
CA GLU A 184 -12.83 -4.00 -0.11
C GLU A 184 -12.77 -2.55 -0.62
N VAL A 185 -13.13 -1.63 0.27
CA VAL A 185 -13.07 -0.19 0.05
C VAL A 185 -12.38 0.43 1.25
N THR A 186 -11.28 1.13 1.00
CA THR A 186 -10.56 1.87 2.04
C THR A 186 -11.50 2.91 2.66
N PRO A 187 -11.74 2.85 3.98
CA PRO A 187 -12.66 3.76 4.66
C PRO A 187 -12.11 5.19 4.64
N ASN A 188 -13.03 6.15 4.75
CA ASN A 188 -12.69 7.58 4.69
C ASN A 188 -13.09 8.36 5.94
N ASN A 189 -13.37 7.67 7.05
CA ASN A 189 -14.04 8.25 8.20
C ASN A 189 -13.43 7.87 9.56
N PHE A 190 -12.36 7.06 9.60
CA PHE A 190 -11.71 6.63 10.85
C PHE A 190 -10.45 7.43 11.18
N TYR A 191 -9.54 7.59 10.21
CA TYR A 191 -8.25 8.26 10.39
C TYR A 191 -7.92 9.17 9.20
N PRO A 192 -7.17 10.27 9.41
CA PRO A 192 -6.50 11.00 8.35
C PRO A 192 -5.74 10.02 7.45
N THR A 193 -6.06 10.04 6.17
CA THR A 193 -5.49 9.11 5.18
C THR A 193 -5.14 9.85 3.90
N ASP A 194 -3.94 9.64 3.36
CA ASP A 194 -3.55 10.12 2.05
C ASP A 194 -3.39 8.94 1.10
N VAL A 195 -4.15 8.93 0.00
CA VAL A 195 -4.14 7.87 -1.00
C VAL A 195 -3.51 8.40 -2.30
N TYR A 196 -2.34 7.89 -2.69
CA TYR A 196 -1.67 8.28 -3.94
C TYR A 196 -1.98 7.30 -5.07
N THR A 197 -2.34 7.82 -6.23
CA THR A 197 -2.73 7.02 -7.41
C THR A 197 -2.23 7.66 -8.70
N LEU A 198 -1.52 6.87 -9.51
CA LEU A 198 -1.21 7.22 -10.90
C LEU A 198 -2.44 7.02 -11.77
N THR A 199 -2.75 7.97 -12.67
CA THR A 199 -3.94 7.86 -13.55
C THR A 199 -3.92 6.61 -14.43
N GLY A 200 -2.75 6.08 -14.78
CA GLY A 200 -2.60 4.84 -15.54
C GLY A 200 -2.48 3.55 -14.71
N ASP A 201 -2.46 3.61 -13.37
CA ASP A 201 -2.34 2.41 -12.53
C ASP A 201 -3.65 1.63 -12.49
N GLY A 202 -3.72 0.50 -13.22
CA GLY A 202 -4.93 -0.33 -13.29
C GLY A 202 -5.37 -1.02 -12.00
N TRP A 203 -4.53 -1.06 -10.96
CA TRP A 203 -4.93 -1.59 -9.66
C TRP A 203 -5.63 -0.55 -8.81
N ALA A 204 -5.05 0.65 -8.73
CA ALA A 204 -5.57 1.77 -7.93
C ALA A 204 -6.61 2.63 -8.68
N ASN A 205 -6.58 2.59 -10.01
CA ASN A 205 -7.50 3.27 -10.92
C ASN A 205 -7.86 2.35 -12.11
N TRP A 206 -8.89 1.53 -11.95
CA TRP A 206 -9.35 0.56 -12.94
C TRP A 206 -9.87 1.20 -14.23
N ASP A 207 -10.62 2.31 -14.10
CA ASP A 207 -11.22 3.10 -15.20
C ASP A 207 -11.93 2.22 -16.25
N ASP A 208 -12.89 1.40 -15.82
CA ASP A 208 -13.62 0.46 -16.68
C ASP A 208 -12.70 -0.43 -17.55
N GLY A 209 -11.50 -0.75 -17.03
CA GLY A 209 -10.48 -1.55 -17.71
C GLY A 209 -9.62 -0.78 -18.72
N ALA A 210 -9.75 0.54 -18.83
CA ALA A 210 -8.89 1.36 -19.69
C ALA A 210 -7.42 1.28 -19.26
N ASN A 211 -7.18 1.13 -17.95
CA ASN A 211 -5.84 1.11 -17.35
C ASN A 211 -5.26 -0.31 -17.16
N MET A 212 -5.82 -1.31 -17.83
CA MET A 212 -5.32 -2.69 -17.75
C MET A 212 -3.81 -2.82 -18.06
N GLY A 213 -3.25 -1.94 -18.89
CA GLY A 213 -1.81 -1.93 -19.17
C GLY A 213 -0.98 -1.63 -17.93
N GLY A 214 -1.43 -0.70 -17.10
CA GLY A 214 -0.68 -0.21 -15.95
C GLY A 214 -0.72 -1.09 -14.72
N LEU A 215 -1.47 -2.20 -14.74
CA LEU A 215 -1.37 -3.26 -13.73
C LEU A 215 0.08 -3.76 -13.51
N PHE A 216 0.93 -3.66 -14.56
CA PHE A 216 2.31 -4.16 -14.54
C PHE A 216 3.35 -3.11 -14.94
N THR A 217 2.95 -1.86 -15.09
CA THR A 217 3.85 -0.74 -15.41
C THR A 217 3.66 0.37 -14.39
N GLU A 218 2.64 1.21 -14.52
CA GLU A 218 2.37 2.36 -13.65
C GLU A 218 2.25 1.94 -12.19
N HIS A 219 1.65 0.77 -11.90
CA HIS A 219 1.56 0.25 -10.55
C HIS A 219 2.91 0.07 -9.86
N LEU A 220 3.97 -0.23 -10.63
CA LEU A 220 5.33 -0.49 -10.13
C LEU A 220 6.21 0.77 -10.07
N ALA A 221 5.71 1.93 -10.50
CA ALA A 221 6.52 3.10 -10.74
C ALA A 221 6.67 4.04 -9.53
N TYR A 222 5.76 3.98 -8.56
CA TYR A 222 5.61 4.99 -7.50
C TYR A 222 6.88 5.31 -6.70
N LEU A 223 7.70 4.31 -6.40
CA LEU A 223 8.95 4.52 -5.64
C LEU A 223 10.08 5.06 -6.50
N GLY A 224 9.97 4.97 -7.82
CA GLY A 224 10.95 5.57 -8.72
C GLY A 224 10.62 6.98 -9.17
N LEU A 225 9.45 7.52 -8.76
CA LEU A 225 9.03 8.87 -9.06
C LEU A 225 9.98 9.89 -8.40
N THR A 226 10.04 11.07 -9.01
CA THR A 226 10.71 12.24 -8.45
C THR A 226 9.79 12.98 -7.47
N PRO A 227 10.34 13.76 -6.53
CA PRO A 227 9.54 14.62 -5.67
C PRO A 227 8.64 15.56 -6.48
N GLU A 228 9.14 16.13 -7.58
CA GLU A 228 8.36 17.04 -8.43
C GLU A 228 7.16 16.35 -9.10
N GLU A 229 7.29 15.08 -9.50
CA GLU A 229 6.19 14.29 -10.05
C GLU A 229 5.14 13.98 -8.97
N VAL A 230 5.55 13.65 -7.74
CA VAL A 230 4.61 13.42 -6.63
C VAL A 230 3.92 14.73 -6.22
N ASP A 231 4.66 15.84 -6.14
CA ASP A 231 4.14 17.17 -5.82
C ASP A 231 3.16 17.72 -6.89
N SER A 232 3.19 17.15 -8.10
CA SER A 232 2.24 17.49 -9.16
C SER A 232 0.83 16.93 -8.93
N ALA A 233 0.65 16.08 -7.92
CA ALA A 233 -0.61 15.41 -7.65
C ALA A 233 -1.76 16.40 -7.40
N THR A 234 -2.93 16.09 -7.96
CA THR A 234 -4.15 16.86 -7.73
C THR A 234 -4.95 16.24 -6.58
N PRO A 235 -5.27 17.00 -5.52
CA PRO A 235 -6.00 16.48 -4.38
C PRO A 235 -7.53 16.46 -4.59
N LEU A 236 -8.17 15.43 -4.07
CA LEU A 236 -9.61 15.32 -3.84
C LEU A 236 -9.84 14.90 -2.38
N MET A 237 -10.50 15.75 -1.60
CA MET A 237 -10.86 15.41 -0.22
C MET A 237 -12.22 14.71 -0.17
N ASP A 238 -12.28 13.56 0.50
CA ASP A 238 -13.51 12.86 0.86
C ASP A 238 -13.42 12.34 2.29
N GLY A 239 -14.25 12.86 3.18
CA GLY A 239 -14.17 12.60 4.61
C GLY A 239 -12.84 13.04 5.23
N LEU A 240 -12.16 12.12 5.91
CA LEU A 240 -10.81 12.24 6.47
C LEU A 240 -9.72 11.81 5.47
N THR A 241 -10.09 11.37 4.27
CA THR A 241 -9.15 10.90 3.25
C THR A 241 -8.91 11.96 2.18
N THR A 242 -7.66 12.18 1.82
CA THR A 242 -7.27 12.95 0.64
C THR A 242 -6.73 12.01 -0.42
N TYR A 243 -7.35 12.01 -1.59
CA TYR A 243 -6.90 11.25 -2.75
C TYR A 243 -6.04 12.14 -3.64
N TRP A 244 -4.80 11.74 -3.84
CA TRP A 244 -3.78 12.43 -4.62
C TRP A 244 -3.62 11.73 -5.96
N THR A 245 -4.16 12.34 -7.02
CA THR A 245 -4.05 11.82 -8.37
C THR A 245 -2.84 12.40 -9.08
N ILE A 246 -1.87 11.55 -9.43
CA ILE A 246 -0.70 11.88 -10.24
C ILE A 246 -1.02 11.56 -11.70
N ASP A 247 -0.96 12.55 -12.59
CA ASP A 247 -1.21 12.32 -14.01
C ASP A 247 -0.02 11.58 -14.65
N SER A 248 -0.22 10.33 -15.07
CA SER A 248 0.79 9.53 -15.73
C SER A 248 1.32 10.14 -17.03
N ALA A 249 0.59 11.09 -17.64
CA ALA A 249 1.09 11.82 -18.81
C ALA A 249 2.24 12.80 -18.46
N GLU A 250 2.35 13.21 -17.20
CA GLU A 250 3.36 14.15 -16.68
C GLU A 250 4.53 13.43 -16.00
N VAL A 251 4.55 12.09 -16.02
CA VAL A 251 5.57 11.25 -15.40
C VAL A 251 6.51 10.67 -16.45
N ASP A 252 7.82 10.70 -16.20
CA ASP A 252 8.79 9.89 -16.94
C ASP A 252 8.73 8.44 -16.46
N LEU A 253 7.72 7.72 -16.96
CA LEU A 253 7.43 6.35 -16.53
C LEU A 253 8.60 5.39 -16.72
N TRP A 254 9.43 5.58 -17.74
CA TRP A 254 10.60 4.72 -17.95
C TRP A 254 11.64 4.93 -16.86
N SER A 255 11.95 6.19 -16.56
CA SER A 255 12.89 6.53 -15.49
C SER A 255 12.35 6.06 -14.14
N ALA A 256 11.06 6.25 -13.87
CA ALA A 256 10.42 5.78 -12.65
C ALA A 256 10.48 4.25 -12.50
N LEU A 257 10.13 3.50 -13.54
CA LEU A 257 10.25 2.04 -13.53
C LEU A 257 11.70 1.56 -13.31
N TRP A 258 12.66 2.21 -13.97
CA TRP A 258 14.06 1.86 -13.84
C TRP A 258 14.59 2.16 -12.43
N ASN A 259 14.26 3.32 -11.86
CA ASN A 259 14.63 3.68 -10.51
C ASN A 259 13.99 2.75 -9.49
N GLY A 260 12.68 2.49 -9.61
CA GLY A 260 11.97 1.54 -8.75
C GLY A 260 12.59 0.13 -8.78
N PHE A 261 13.01 -0.32 -9.97
CA PHE A 261 13.75 -1.58 -10.10
C PHE A 261 15.08 -1.55 -9.35
N LEU A 262 15.88 -0.48 -9.50
CA LEU A 262 17.17 -0.34 -8.80
C LEU A 262 16.99 -0.36 -7.28
N ILE A 263 16.00 0.37 -6.76
CA ILE A 263 15.63 0.38 -5.34
C ILE A 263 15.28 -1.03 -4.88
N GLY A 264 14.44 -1.74 -5.63
CA GLY A 264 13.99 -3.09 -5.27
C GLY A 264 15.12 -4.12 -5.19
N ILE A 265 16.18 -3.97 -6.00
CA ILE A 265 17.32 -4.89 -6.01
C ILE A 265 18.48 -4.45 -5.11
N SER A 266 18.42 -3.25 -4.51
CA SER A 266 19.53 -2.68 -3.74
C SER A 266 20.03 -3.55 -2.57
N PRO A 267 19.19 -4.36 -1.86
CA PRO A 267 19.69 -5.24 -0.82
C PRO A 267 20.68 -6.30 -1.33
N PHE A 268 20.65 -6.64 -2.62
CA PHE A 268 21.55 -7.63 -3.22
C PHE A 268 22.93 -7.07 -3.60
N PHE A 269 23.13 -5.76 -3.52
CA PHE A 269 24.36 -5.08 -3.95
C PHE A 269 25.14 -4.41 -2.81
N GLN A 270 24.68 -4.53 -1.57
CA GLN A 270 25.42 -4.06 -0.38
C GLN A 270 26.52 -5.09 -0.03
N PHE A 271 27.77 -4.79 -0.42
CA PHE A 271 28.99 -5.55 -0.08
C PHE A 271 29.88 -4.77 0.90
#